data_AF-R5MU22-F1
#
_entry.id   AF-R5MU22-F1
#
_cell.length_a   1.000
_cell.length_b   1.000
_cell.length_c   1.000
_cell.angle_alpha   90.00
_cell.angle_beta   90.00
_cell.angle_gamma   90.00
#
_symmetry.space_group_name_H-M   'P 1'
#
loop_
_entity.id
_entity.type
_entity.pdbx_description
1 polymer ?
#
loop_
_entity_poly.entity_id
_entity_poly.type
_entity_poly.pdbx_seq_one_letter_code
_entity_poly.pdbx_strand_id
1 'polypeptide(L)'
;MNNEKINTIKRINIESFIWIVYIFLICFNLYSNYLEKLYIETNKRFYKQKFRQINKIVLSVILIIYIYFAYLAFKDETTLTRYKNNDLKKKRLTDLVFIASILFLIGGVISLYVATKSDDLDEELPLI
;
A
#
# COMPACT_ATOMS: atom_id res chain seq x y z
N MET A 1 9.04 12.11 -31.18
CA MET A 1 9.52 11.81 -29.81
C MET A 1 9.40 10.31 -29.60
N ASN A 2 10.45 9.62 -29.13
CA ASN A 2 10.46 8.15 -29.05
C ASN A 2 9.39 7.62 -28.08
N ASN A 3 8.63 6.59 -28.48
CA ASN A 3 7.50 6.05 -27.72
C ASN A 3 7.90 5.55 -26.32
N GLU A 4 9.14 5.08 -26.16
CA GLU A 4 9.70 4.69 -24.86
C GLU A 4 9.78 5.86 -23.88
N LYS A 5 10.25 7.04 -24.33
CA LYS A 5 10.34 8.24 -23.50
C LYS A 5 8.96 8.71 -23.02
N ILE A 6 7.95 8.60 -23.89
CA ILE A 6 6.56 8.95 -23.55
C ILE A 6 6.03 8.03 -22.44
N ASN A 7 6.31 6.72 -22.53
CA ASN A 7 5.89 5.76 -21.51
C ASN A 7 6.59 5.97 -20.17
N THR A 8 7.89 6.32 -20.18
CA THR A 8 8.63 6.67 -18.96
C THR A 8 8.06 7.92 -18.29
N ILE A 9 7.77 8.98 -19.05
CA ILE A 9 7.17 10.21 -18.50
C ILE A 9 5.78 9.93 -17.89
N LYS A 10 4.95 9.12 -18.57
CA LYS A 10 3.65 8.71 -18.04
C LYS A 10 3.78 7.97 -16.70
N ARG A 11 4.77 7.08 -16.56
CA ARG A 11 5.03 6.36 -15.30
C ARG A 11 5.41 7.32 -14.18
N ILE A 12 6.34 8.25 -14.43
CA ILE A 12 6.78 9.25 -13.45
C ILE A 12 5.61 10.14 -13.00
N ASN A 13 4.71 10.52 -13.91
CA ASN A 13 3.52 11.30 -13.55
C ASN A 13 2.58 10.52 -12.63
N ILE A 14 2.39 9.21 -12.87
CA ILE A 14 1.57 8.37 -11.99
C ILE A 14 2.24 8.19 -10.62
N GLU A 15 3.55 7.97 -10.58
CA GLU A 15 4.32 7.92 -9.32
C GLU A 15 4.18 9.22 -8.53
N SER A 16 4.27 10.38 -9.20
CA SER A 16 4.07 11.69 -8.57
C SER A 16 2.66 11.85 -7.98
N PHE A 17 1.64 11.35 -8.67
CA PHE A 17 0.27 11.32 -8.14
C PHE A 17 0.15 10.43 -6.90
N ILE A 18 0.78 9.24 -6.91
CA ILE A 18 0.80 8.33 -5.76
C ILE A 18 1.47 9.00 -4.54
N TRP A 19 2.55 9.76 -4.74
CA TRP A 19 3.19 10.51 -3.65
C TRP A 19 2.25 11.55 -3.02
N ILE A 20 1.45 12.23 -3.83
CA ILE A 20 0.42 13.16 -3.33
C ILE A 20 -0.61 12.40 -2.48
N VAL A 21 -1.05 11.21 -2.93
CA VAL A 21 -1.97 10.36 -2.15
C VAL A 21 -1.35 9.97 -0.81
N TYR A 22 -0.06 9.65 -0.76
CA TYR A 22 0.63 9.34 0.50
C TYR A 22 0.59 10.50 1.50
N ILE A 23 0.68 11.75 1.05
CA ILE A 23 0.55 12.92 1.95
C ILE A 23 -0.82 12.90 2.64
N PHE A 24 -1.90 12.66 1.89
CA PHE A 24 -3.24 12.54 2.49
C PHE A 24 -3.33 11.36 3.46
N LEU A 25 -2.76 10.20 3.10
CA LEU A 25 -2.75 9.02 3.98
C LEU A 25 -2.03 9.30 5.31
N ILE A 26 -0.91 10.05 5.28
CA ILE A 26 -0.21 10.48 6.49
C ILE A 26 -1.12 11.35 7.36
N CYS A 27 -1.81 12.34 6.78
CA CYS A 27 -2.76 13.16 7.53
C CYS A 27 -3.88 12.33 8.17
N PHE A 28 -4.44 11.35 7.43
CA PHE A 28 -5.47 10.45 7.96
C PHE A 28 -4.94 9.57 9.11
N ASN A 29 -3.74 9.02 8.98
CA ASN A 29 -3.11 8.23 10.04
C ASN A 29 -2.87 9.07 11.31
N LEU A 30 -2.35 10.29 11.17
CA LEU A 30 -2.14 11.19 12.31
C LEU A 30 -3.47 11.54 13.00
N TYR A 31 -4.52 11.78 12.23
CA TYR A 31 -5.86 12.04 12.77
C TYR A 31 -6.45 10.79 13.45
N SER A 32 -6.23 9.60 12.89
CA SER A 32 -6.62 8.33 13.50
C SER A 32 -5.96 8.14 14.86
N ASN A 33 -4.64 8.36 14.95
CA ASN A 33 -3.89 8.26 16.20
C ASN A 33 -4.37 9.27 17.26
N TYR A 34 -4.78 10.47 16.84
CA TYR A 34 -5.38 11.45 17.75
C TYR A 34 -6.70 10.94 18.32
N LEU A 35 -7.57 10.36 17.49
CA LEU A 35 -8.84 9.80 17.92
C LEU A 35 -8.67 8.57 18.82
N GLU A 36 -7.65 7.75 18.58
CA GLU A 36 -7.28 6.62 19.43
C GLU A 36 -6.87 7.10 20.83
N LYS A 37 -6.01 8.13 20.93
CA LYS A 37 -5.68 8.75 22.23
C LYS A 37 -6.92 9.25 22.96
N LEU A 38 -7.82 9.92 22.24
CA LEU A 38 -9.05 10.44 22.80
C LEU A 38 -9.99 9.32 23.25
N TYR A 39 -10.00 8.18 22.57
CA TYR A 39 -10.70 6.98 23.02
C TYR A 39 -10.11 6.45 24.33
N ILE A 40 -8.78 6.34 24.44
CA ILE A 40 -8.12 5.88 25.67
C ILE A 40 -8.45 6.81 26.85
N GLU A 41 -8.46 8.12 26.64
CA GLU A 41 -8.75 9.11 27.69
C GLU A 41 -10.23 9.15 28.10
N THR A 42 -11.15 9.00 27.15
CA THR A 42 -12.60 9.22 27.39
C THR A 42 -13.42 7.95 27.46
N ASN A 43 -12.85 6.82 27.04
CA ASN A 43 -13.49 5.51 26.88
C ASN A 43 -14.80 5.54 26.05
N LYS A 44 -14.95 6.54 25.17
CA LYS A 44 -16.15 6.72 24.34
C LYS A 44 -16.07 5.88 23.07
N ARG A 45 -17.02 4.95 22.91
CA ARG A 45 -17.12 4.09 21.70
C ARG A 45 -17.18 4.85 20.37
N PHE A 46 -17.67 6.09 20.37
CA PHE A 46 -17.67 6.95 19.19
C PHE A 46 -16.26 7.13 18.59
N TYR A 47 -15.26 7.43 19.43
CA TYR A 47 -13.89 7.61 18.97
C TYR A 47 -13.29 6.28 18.51
N LYS A 48 -13.58 5.17 19.22
CA LYS A 48 -13.18 3.81 18.83
C LYS A 48 -13.64 3.44 17.42
N GLN A 49 -14.90 3.72 17.09
CA GLN A 49 -15.44 3.42 15.76
C GLN A 49 -14.82 4.30 14.68
N LYS A 50 -14.62 5.60 14.96
CA LYS A 50 -14.07 6.55 14.01
C LYS A 50 -12.63 6.23 13.61
N PHE A 51 -11.73 6.03 14.58
CA PHE A 51 -10.33 5.76 14.25
C PHE A 51 -10.15 4.40 13.55
N ARG A 52 -10.87 3.35 13.99
CA ARG A 52 -10.87 2.04 13.31
C ARG A 52 -11.37 2.13 11.87
N GLN A 53 -12.42 2.92 11.63
CA GLN A 53 -12.91 3.17 10.28
C GLN A 53 -11.84 3.86 9.41
N ILE A 54 -11.14 4.86 9.95
CA ILE A 54 -10.06 5.56 9.23
C ILE A 54 -8.91 4.59 8.92
N ASN A 55 -8.46 3.79 9.89
CA ASN A 55 -7.38 2.81 9.69
C ASN A 55 -7.75 1.80 8.59
N LYS A 56 -8.98 1.27 8.59
CA LYS A 56 -9.47 0.37 7.53
C LYS A 56 -9.44 1.03 6.15
N ILE A 57 -9.87 2.29 6.05
CA ILE A 57 -9.85 3.04 4.79
C ILE A 57 -8.42 3.26 4.31
N VAL A 58 -7.54 3.73 5.19
CA VAL A 58 -6.12 3.96 4.87
C VAL A 58 -5.46 2.68 4.37
N LEU A 59 -5.63 1.58 5.10
CA LEU A 59 -5.06 0.29 4.75
C LEU A 59 -5.60 -0.25 3.42
N SER A 60 -6.89 -0.03 3.13
CA SER A 60 -7.50 -0.39 1.84
C SER A 60 -6.90 0.41 0.68
N VAL A 61 -6.72 1.73 0.85
CA VAL A 61 -6.12 2.59 -0.18
C VAL A 61 -4.65 2.21 -0.42
N ILE A 62 -3.89 1.94 0.65
CA ILE A 62 -2.51 1.46 0.57
C ILE A 62 -2.44 0.14 -0.20
N LEU A 63 -3.35 -0.80 0.08
CA LEU A 63 -3.40 -2.08 -0.62
C LEU A 63 -3.64 -1.90 -2.14
N ILE A 64 -4.53 -0.99 -2.53
CA ILE A 64 -4.79 -0.67 -3.95
C ILE A 64 -3.52 -0.12 -4.63
N ILE A 65 -2.77 0.76 -3.94
CA ILE A 65 -1.50 1.29 -4.45
C ILE A 65 -0.49 0.15 -4.64
N TYR A 66 -0.39 -0.78 -3.68
CA TYR A 66 0.51 -1.94 -3.81
C TYR A 66 0.08 -2.90 -4.91
N ILE A 67 -1.23 -3.08 -5.17
CA ILE A 67 -1.72 -3.85 -6.33
C ILE A 67 -1.24 -3.19 -7.64
N TYR A 68 -1.32 -1.86 -7.72
CA TYR A 68 -0.81 -1.13 -8.88
C TYR A 68 0.70 -1.33 -9.08
N PHE A 69 1.50 -1.26 -8.01
CA PHE A 69 2.94 -1.52 -8.10
C PHE A 69 3.27 -2.96 -8.48
N ALA A 70 2.54 -3.94 -7.93
CA ALA A 70 2.70 -5.35 -8.31
C ALA A 70 2.36 -5.57 -9.80
N TYR A 71 1.29 -4.93 -10.30
CA TYR A 71 0.95 -4.96 -11.72
C TYR A 71 2.05 -4.35 -12.59
N LEU A 72 2.64 -3.23 -12.16
CA LEU A 72 3.74 -2.59 -12.87
C LEU A 72 4.99 -3.48 -12.91
N ALA A 73 5.33 -4.14 -11.79
CA ALA A 73 6.43 -5.09 -11.70
C ALA A 73 6.21 -6.28 -12.65
N PHE A 74 5.01 -6.86 -12.68
CA PHE A 74 4.65 -7.95 -13.60
C PHE A 74 4.70 -7.52 -15.07
N LYS A 75 4.23 -6.31 -15.38
CA LYS A 75 4.27 -5.76 -16.75
C LYS A 75 5.70 -5.52 -17.22
N ASP A 76 6.59 -5.03 -16.36
CA ASP A 76 8.01 -4.86 -16.71
C ASP A 76 8.75 -6.19 -16.85
N GLU A 77 8.36 -7.21 -16.08
CA GLU A 77 8.88 -8.56 -16.21
C GLU A 77 8.51 -9.16 -17.59
N THR A 78 7.27 -8.96 -18.03
CA THR A 78 6.74 -9.49 -19.30
C THR A 78 7.15 -8.70 -20.54
N THR A 79 7.45 -7.40 -20.44
CA THR A 79 7.70 -6.54 -21.63
C THR A 79 9.15 -6.09 -21.84
N LEU A 80 9.99 -6.01 -20.80
CA LEU A 80 11.31 -5.34 -20.94
C LEU A 80 12.52 -6.16 -20.48
N THR A 81 12.33 -7.15 -19.60
CA THR A 81 13.49 -7.68 -18.84
C THR A 81 13.78 -9.17 -19.05
N ARG A 82 12.76 -10.01 -19.27
CA ARG A 82 12.95 -11.46 -19.39
C ARG A 82 13.33 -11.95 -20.78
N TYR A 83 12.97 -11.22 -21.84
CA TYR A 83 13.07 -11.70 -23.22
C TYR A 83 14.06 -10.92 -24.12
N LYS A 84 14.61 -9.79 -23.65
CA LYS A 84 15.46 -8.91 -24.49
C LYS A 84 16.90 -8.71 -23.99
N ASN A 85 17.21 -9.07 -22.74
CA ASN A 85 18.53 -8.84 -22.15
C ASN A 85 19.13 -10.16 -21.62
N ASN A 86 20.36 -10.48 -22.05
CA ASN A 86 21.15 -11.64 -21.59
C ASN A 86 21.79 -11.43 -20.20
N ASP A 87 21.42 -10.37 -19.47
CA ASP A 87 22.00 -10.02 -18.17
C ASP A 87 21.31 -10.76 -17.02
N LEU A 88 21.96 -11.82 -16.53
CA LEU A 88 21.51 -12.66 -15.43
C LEU A 88 21.28 -11.87 -14.12
N LYS A 89 22.00 -10.77 -13.87
CA LYS A 89 21.84 -9.97 -12.64
C LYS A 89 20.52 -9.21 -12.66
N LYS A 90 20.21 -8.56 -13.78
CA LYS A 90 18.98 -7.77 -13.94
C LYS A 90 17.73 -8.65 -13.83
N LYS A 91 17.78 -9.87 -14.37
CA LYS A 91 16.74 -10.87 -14.22
C LYS A 91 16.47 -11.21 -12.74
N ARG A 92 17.52 -11.58 -12.00
CA ARG A 92 17.42 -11.91 -10.56
C ARG A 92 16.82 -10.77 -9.74
N LEU A 93 17.23 -9.52 -9.98
CA LEU A 93 16.69 -8.35 -9.28
C LEU A 93 15.20 -8.14 -9.58
N THR A 94 14.79 -8.38 -10.83
CA THR A 94 13.37 -8.26 -11.22
C THR A 94 12.53 -9.35 -10.55
N ASP A 95 13.02 -10.58 -10.51
CA ASP A 95 12.34 -11.70 -9.82
C ASP A 95 12.18 -11.40 -8.32
N LEU A 96 13.21 -10.83 -7.68
CA LEU A 96 13.14 -10.43 -6.26
C LEU A 96 12.11 -9.31 -6.01
N VAL A 97 12.05 -8.31 -6.88
CA VAL A 97 11.04 -7.24 -6.80
C VAL A 97 9.62 -7.82 -6.96
N PHE A 98 9.45 -8.76 -7.88
CA PHE A 98 8.17 -9.43 -8.06
C PHE A 98 7.76 -10.23 -6.82
N ILE A 99 8.66 -11.07 -6.27
CA ILE A 99 8.41 -11.82 -5.04
C ILE A 99 8.07 -10.87 -3.87
N ALA A 100 8.85 -9.80 -3.71
CA ALA A 100 8.61 -8.80 -2.66
C ALA A 100 7.21 -8.18 -2.81
N SER A 101 6.80 -7.83 -4.03
CA SER A 101 5.47 -7.26 -4.28
C SER A 101 4.33 -8.21 -3.87
N ILE A 102 4.47 -9.52 -4.12
CA ILE A 102 3.49 -10.53 -3.69
C ILE A 102 3.45 -10.64 -2.17
N LEU A 103 4.61 -10.66 -1.51
CA LEU A 103 4.67 -10.72 -0.04
C LEU A 103 4.01 -9.51 0.61
N PHE A 104 4.23 -8.30 0.06
CA PHE A 104 3.56 -7.08 0.51
C PHE A 104 2.04 -7.16 0.34
N LEU A 105 1.56 -7.71 -0.78
CA LEU A 105 0.12 -7.89 -1.01
C LEU A 105 -0.50 -8.87 -0.02
N ILE A 106 0.16 -10.00 0.23
CA ILE A 106 -0.31 -11.00 1.20
C ILE A 106 -0.37 -10.37 2.60
N GLY A 107 0.70 -9.70 3.02
CA GLY A 107 0.75 -8.99 4.30
C GLY A 107 -0.36 -7.96 4.43
N GLY A 108 -0.54 -7.12 3.40
CA GLY A 108 -1.58 -6.08 3.40
C GLY A 108 -3.01 -6.65 3.45
N VAL A 109 -3.28 -7.76 2.75
CA VAL A 109 -4.59 -8.45 2.82
C VAL A 109 -4.83 -9.02 4.22
N ILE A 110 -3.81 -9.66 4.82
CA ILE A 110 -3.92 -10.20 6.19
C ILE A 110 -4.17 -9.05 7.19
N SER A 111 -3.40 -7.97 7.12
CA SER A 111 -3.60 -6.79 7.97
C SER A 111 -5.01 -6.22 7.81
N LEU A 112 -5.55 -6.15 6.58
CA LEU A 112 -6.90 -5.63 6.33
C LEU A 112 -7.99 -6.56 6.88
N TYR A 113 -7.78 -7.88 6.78
CA TYR A 113 -8.66 -8.86 7.38
C TYR A 113 -8.70 -8.73 8.91
N VAL A 114 -7.53 -8.60 9.55
CA VAL A 114 -7.42 -8.38 10.99
C VAL A 114 -8.09 -7.06 11.39
N ALA A 115 -7.83 -5.97 10.66
CA ALA A 115 -8.47 -4.67 10.91
C ALA A 115 -10.00 -4.76 10.83
N THR A 116 -10.53 -5.56 9.91
CA THR A 116 -11.98 -5.76 9.76
C THR A 116 -12.57 -6.59 10.89
N LYS A 117 -11.85 -7.63 11.35
CA LYS A 117 -12.35 -8.52 12.40
C LYS A 117 -12.13 -8.01 13.82
N SER A 118 -11.14 -7.14 14.02
CA SER A 118 -10.85 -6.47 15.30
C SER A 118 -11.98 -5.53 15.78
N ASP A 119 -12.98 -5.25 14.94
CA ASP A 119 -14.18 -4.55 15.38
C ASP A 119 -14.92 -5.31 16.51
N ASP A 120 -14.80 -6.64 16.53
CA ASP A 120 -15.45 -7.57 17.47
C ASP A 120 -14.65 -7.81 18.77
N LEU A 121 -13.43 -7.27 18.89
CA LEU A 121 -12.55 -7.48 20.04
C LEU A 121 -12.55 -6.26 20.99
N ASP A 122 -12.58 -6.53 22.30
CA ASP A 122 -12.51 -5.48 23.33
C ASP A 122 -11.07 -4.95 23.50
N GLU A 123 -10.06 -5.80 23.31
CA GLU A 123 -8.63 -5.43 23.28
C GLU A 123 -8.16 -5.07 21.86
N GLU A 124 -7.37 -4.00 21.77
CA GLU A 124 -6.84 -3.49 20.50
C GLU A 124 -5.53 -4.19 20.12
N LEU A 125 -5.46 -4.65 18.86
CA LEU A 125 -4.26 -5.24 18.29
C LEU A 125 -3.46 -4.16 17.56
N PRO A 126 -2.12 -4.10 17.74
CA PRO A 126 -1.30 -3.19 16.95
C PRO A 126 -1.38 -3.58 15.47
N LEU A 127 -1.84 -2.65 14.63
CA LEU A 127 -1.80 -2.78 13.17
C LEU A 127 -0.40 -2.35 12.69
N ILE A 128 0.26 -3.23 11.94
CA ILE A 128 1.57 -3.02 11.30
C ILE A 128 1.35 -2.65 9.84
#